data_AF-A0A8T5W818-F1
#
_entry.id   AF-A0A8T5W818-F1
#
_cell.length_a   1.000
_cell.length_b   1.000
_cell.length_c   1.000
_cell.angle_alpha   90.00
_cell.angle_beta   90.00
_cell.angle_gamma   90.00
#
_symmetry.space_group_name_H-M   'P 1'
#
loop_
_entity.id
_entity.type
_entity.pdbx_description
1 polymer ?
#
loop_
_entity_poly.entity_id
_entity_poly.type
_entity_poly.pdbx_seq_one_letter_code
_entity_poly.pdbx_strand_id
1 'polypeptide(L)' 'MEKITFAVKLNPNVLNRVKKFCLQHGIKYGFFVEKALQEQLEREELKEDILELKALREQERFAIPLKKYLKSRN' A
#
# COMPACT_ATOMS: atom_id res chain seq x y z
N MET A 1 12.27 -7.32 -17.30
CA MET A 1 11.30 -7.95 -16.39
C MET A 1 10.26 -8.65 -17.21
N GLU A 2 9.96 -9.88 -16.85
CA GLU A 2 8.92 -10.69 -17.50
C GLU A 2 7.54 -10.09 -17.17
N LYS A 3 6.67 -9.93 -18.18
CA LYS A 3 5.32 -9.39 -17.99
C LYS A 3 4.31 -10.52 -18.10
N ILE A 4 3.42 -10.60 -17.12
CA ILE A 4 2.32 -11.57 -17.10
C ILE A 4 0.99 -10.86 -17.38
N THR A 5 0.04 -11.59 -17.99
CA THR A 5 -1.30 -11.06 -18.24
C THR A 5 -2.14 -11.14 -16.97
N PHE A 6 -2.65 -10.00 -16.52
CA PHE A 6 -3.62 -9.89 -15.43
C PHE A 6 -4.97 -9.43 -15.97
N ALA A 7 -6.01 -10.26 -15.83
CA ALA A 7 -7.34 -9.98 -16.35
C ALA A 7 -8.33 -9.69 -15.21
N VAL A 8 -8.93 -8.51 -15.24
CA VAL A 8 -9.93 -8.07 -14.25
C VAL A 8 -11.14 -7.44 -14.92
N LYS A 9 -12.31 -7.58 -14.32
CA LYS A 9 -13.53 -6.87 -14.75
C LYS A 9 -13.51 -5.46 -14.18
N LEU A 10 -13.62 -4.46 -15.04
CA LEU A 10 -13.67 -3.06 -14.66
C LEU A 10 -15.00 -2.44 -15.07
N ASN A 11 -15.41 -1.42 -14.32
CA ASN A 11 -16.55 -0.60 -14.72
C ASN A 11 -16.24 0.08 -16.07
N PRO A 12 -17.15 -0.01 -17.08
CA PRO A 12 -16.94 0.59 -18.40
C PRO A 12 -16.62 2.09 -18.36
N ASN A 13 -17.21 2.83 -17.41
CA ASN A 13 -17.00 4.26 -17.25
C ASN A 13 -15.56 4.57 -16.80
N VAL A 14 -15.00 3.74 -15.91
CA VAL A 14 -13.61 3.88 -15.46
C VAL A 14 -12.66 3.58 -16.61
N LEU A 15 -12.90 2.50 -17.36
CA LEU A 15 -12.09 2.14 -18.52
C LEU A 15 -12.07 3.27 -19.56
N ASN A 16 -13.23 3.85 -19.88
CA ASN A 16 -13.32 4.96 -20.83
C ASN A 16 -12.57 6.20 -20.36
N ARG A 17 -12.64 6.53 -19.06
CA ARG A 17 -11.87 7.64 -18.48
C ARG A 17 -10.36 7.40 -18.58
N VAL A 18 -9.88 6.21 -18.22
CA VAL A 18 -8.46 5.84 -18.32
C VAL A 18 -7.97 5.91 -19.75
N LYS A 19 -8.74 5.36 -20.70
CA LYS A 19 -8.40 5.43 -22.13
C LYS A 19 -8.27 6.86 -22.62
N LYS A 20 -9.28 7.69 -22.34
CA LYS A 20 -9.27 9.11 -22.73
C LYS A 20 -8.09 9.87 -22.13
N PHE A 21 -7.84 9.67 -20.83
CA PHE A 21 -6.73 10.32 -20.12
C PHE A 21 -5.38 9.93 -20.73
N CYS A 22 -5.13 8.64 -20.92
CA CYS A 22 -3.88 8.14 -21.46
C CYS A 22 -3.66 8.60 -22.91
N LEU A 23 -4.71 8.63 -23.75
CA LEU A 23 -4.63 9.17 -25.11
C LEU A 23 -4.26 10.66 -25.11
N GLN A 24 -4.89 11.46 -24.25
CA GLN A 24 -4.63 12.91 -24.17
C GLN A 24 -3.20 13.23 -23.72
N HIS A 25 -2.58 12.36 -22.92
CA HIS A 25 -1.23 12.58 -22.38
C HIS A 25 -0.14 11.76 -23.09
N GLY A 26 -0.49 11.01 -24.15
CA GLY A 26 0.46 10.16 -24.88
C GLY A 26 1.03 8.99 -24.05
N ILE A 27 0.29 8.51 -23.05
CA ILE A 27 0.72 7.47 -22.11
C ILE A 27 0.17 6.11 -22.55
N LYS A 28 0.98 5.05 -22.47
CA LYS A 28 0.51 3.68 -22.72
C LYS A 28 -0.38 3.20 -21.56
N TYR A 29 -1.55 2.63 -21.89
CA TYR A 29 -2.50 2.12 -20.89
C TYR A 29 -1.87 1.13 -19.90
N GLY A 30 -1.07 0.17 -20.41
CA GLY A 30 -0.42 -0.82 -19.57
C GLY A 30 0.53 -0.19 -18.55
N PHE A 31 1.31 0.80 -18.96
CA PHE A 31 2.20 1.53 -18.06
C PHE A 31 1.43 2.31 -17.00
N PHE A 32 0.35 2.99 -17.40
CA PHE A 32 -0.49 3.74 -16.47
C PHE A 32 -1.12 2.82 -15.41
N VAL A 33 -1.67 1.68 -15.83
CA VAL A 33 -2.30 0.71 -14.91
C VAL A 33 -1.26 0.07 -14.00
N GLU A 34 -0.10 -0.33 -14.52
CA GLU A 34 1.00 -0.90 -13.74
C GLU A 34 1.46 0.07 -12.64
N LYS A 35 1.69 1.34 -12.99
CA LYS A 35 2.07 2.38 -12.03
C LYS A 35 0.96 2.66 -11.01
N ALA A 36 -0.29 2.73 -11.44
CA ALA A 36 -1.42 2.97 -10.55
C ALA A 36 -1.62 1.82 -9.54
N LEU A 37 -1.40 0.58 -9.96
CA LEU A 37 -1.44 -0.58 -9.05
C LEU A 37 -0.32 -0.52 -8.02
N GLN A 38 0.90 -0.22 -8.45
CA GLN A 38 2.05 -0.07 -7.55
C GLN A 38 1.80 1.04 -6.52
N GLU A 39 1.39 2.23 -6.96
CA GLU A 39 1.12 3.36 -6.06
C GLU A 39 -0.03 3.05 -5.09
N GLN A 40 -1.05 2.29 -5.51
CA GLN A 40 -2.15 1.91 -4.64
C GLN A 40 -1.73 0.87 -3.59
N LEU A 41 -0.86 -0.08 -3.93
CA LEU A 41 -0.29 -1.05 -2.99
C LEU A 41 0.53 -0.31 -1.91
N GLU A 42 1.46 0.54 -2.32
CA GLU A 42 2.30 1.33 -1.40
C GLU A 42 1.46 2.17 -0.42
N ARG A 43 0.31 2.70 -0.87
CA ARG A 43 -0.61 3.46 0.00
C ARG A 43 -1.33 2.60 1.02
N GLU A 44 -1.80 1.42 0.65
CA GLU A 44 -2.48 0.53 1.60
C GLU A 44 -1.49 -0.05 2.61
N GLU A 45 -0.29 -0.45 2.17
CA GLU A 45 0.80 -0.90 3.05
C GLU A 45 1.17 0.18 4.07
N LEU A 46 1.42 1.42 3.61
CA LEU A 46 1.73 2.53 4.52
C LEU A 46 0.60 2.80 5.54
N LYS A 47 -0.65 2.63 5.12
CA LYS A 47 -1.81 2.82 5.99
C LYS A 47 -1.88 1.71 7.05
N GLU A 48 -1.60 0.47 6.68
CA GLU A 48 -1.50 -0.66 7.62
C GLU A 48 -0.36 -0.43 8.63
N ASP A 49 0.83 -0.05 8.16
CA ASP A 49 1.99 0.25 9.00
C ASP A 49 1.68 1.35 10.03
N ILE A 50 1.01 2.43 9.60
CA ILE A 50 0.62 3.52 10.50
C ILE A 50 -0.38 3.04 11.56
N LEU A 51 -1.33 2.18 11.18
CA LEU A 51 -2.30 1.63 12.12
C LEU A 51 -1.63 0.72 13.15
N GLU A 52 -0.71 -0.14 12.71
CA GLU A 52 0.07 -0.99 13.60
C GLU A 52 0.94 -0.16 14.54
N LEU A 53 1.65 0.86 14.03
CA LEU A 53 2.48 1.74 14.84
C LEU A 53 1.66 2.46 15.92
N LYS A 54 0.45 2.91 15.61
CA LYS A 54 -0.47 3.48 16.61
C LYS A 54 -0.85 2.46 17.67
N ALA A 55 -1.21 1.24 17.26
CA ALA A 55 -1.57 0.18 18.19
C ALA A 55 -0.41 -0.18 19.13
N LEU A 56 0.82 -0.31 18.60
CA LEU A 56 2.03 -0.56 19.40
C LEU A 56 2.31 0.60 20.36
N ARG A 57 2.14 1.84 19.92
CA ARG A 57 2.33 3.03 20.78
C ARG A 57 1.33 3.05 21.94
N GLU A 58 0.11 2.57 21.74
CA GLU A 58 -0.86 2.42 22.83
C GLU A 58 -0.47 1.32 23.83
N GLN A 59 0.38 0.36 23.43
CA GLN A 59 0.89 -0.68 24.33
C GLN A 59 2.09 -0.21 25.16
N GLU A 60 2.83 0.82 24.72
CA GLU A 60 3.99 1.34 25.45
C GLU A 60 3.65 1.77 26.89
N ARG A 61 2.43 2.29 27.14
CA ARG A 61 1.99 2.66 28.49
C ARG A 61 1.91 1.48 29.47
N PHE A 62 1.76 0.26 28.95
CA PHE A 62 1.74 -0.97 29.73
C PHE A 62 3.11 -1.65 29.77
N ALA A 63 4.10 -1.14 29.01
CA ALA A 63 5.42 -1.71 28.98
C ALA A 63 6.20 -1.38 30.26
N ILE A 64 6.98 -2.36 30.74
CA ILE A 64 7.92 -2.14 31.83
C ILE A 64 9.28 -1.68 31.26
N PRO A 65 10.01 -0.79 31.96
CA PRO A 65 11.35 -0.41 31.52
C PRO A 65 12.26 -1.62 31.37
N LEU A 66 13.04 -1.68 30.28
CA LEU A 66 13.92 -2.81 29.96
C LEU A 66 14.84 -3.20 31.13
N LYS A 67 15.40 -2.22 31.85
CA LYS A 67 16.23 -2.46 33.03
C LYS A 67 15.49 -3.18 34.15
N LYS A 68 14.19 -2.91 34.35
CA LYS A 68 13.36 -3.62 35.34
C LYS A 68 13.09 -5.05 34.89
N TYR A 69 12.77 -5.24 33.62
CA TYR A 69 12.55 -6.57 33.04
C TYR A 69 13.78 -7.48 33.17
N LEU A 70 14.98 -6.96 32.84
CA LEU A 70 16.22 -7.73 32.92
C LEU A 70 16.56 -8.16 34.36
N LYS A 71 16.21 -7.33 35.36
CA LYS A 71 16.39 -7.66 36.78
C LYS A 71 15.42 -8.72 37.29
N SER A 72 14.24 -8.87 36.69
CA SER A 72 13.28 -9.92 37.05
C SER A 72 13.57 -11.27 36.41
N ARG A 73 14.53 -11.33 35.47
CA ARG A 73 14.84 -12.51 34.66
C ARG A 73 16.15 -13.20 35.09
N ASN A 74 16.98 -12.52 35.88
CA ASN A 74 18.18 -13.06 36.55
C ASN A 74 17.92 -13.19 38.04
#